data_AF-A0A7S2QB07-F1
#
_entry.id   AF-A0A7S2QB07-F1
#
_cell.length_a   1.000
_cell.length_b   1.000
_cell.length_c   1.000
_cell.angle_alpha   90.00
_cell.angle_beta   90.00
_cell.angle_gamma   90.00
#
_symmetry.space_group_name_H-M   'P 1'
#
loop_
_entity.id
_entity.type
_entity.pdbx_description
1 polymer ?
#
loop_
_entity_poly.entity_id
_entity_poly.type
_entity_poly.pdbx_seq_one_letter_code
_entity_poly.pdbx_strand_id
1 'polypeptide(L)'
;MPHYDPLRHTTNDVVRAAIVPASRGRSGGVAYTALLEAPCEETRPSCLVTHDWRNLFVHLVAAVVADALGMQEYNDVASMLIRGRADALARRLKENAKMDMRYWICAFCVNQHSSICGGFGGPPGEEGSAEYERWDANRRDSVTGDLHRCCPCAEPKLLNDSPEHTELNKFDDVMALLFVEVPDFRQLVAVDREFNLFTRLWCVAELVQAYFSGIPQNVCLHVSSALDVDAGDTLLYNKLADLTVTNCRATRPEDKEAILAKIPDTAEFDAQLQNMIFCERGLFGKKLVGFDIPRTAALIARRVKALPVEKEASGATPTGRRAPWRTAWQHMTSRLSMESAGEP
;
A
#
# COMPACT_ATOMS: atom_id res chain seq x y z
N MET A 1 -1.25 -3.59 -24.46
CA MET A 1 -2.69 -3.44 -24.17
C MET A 1 -3.29 -2.35 -25.06
N PRO A 2 -3.65 -2.67 -26.32
CA PRO A 2 -4.11 -1.67 -27.29
C PRO A 2 -5.45 -1.00 -26.93
N HIS A 3 -6.32 -1.70 -26.20
CA HIS A 3 -7.63 -1.21 -25.77
C HIS A 3 -7.60 -0.49 -24.41
N TYR A 4 -6.42 -0.04 -23.94
CA TYR A 4 -6.29 0.64 -22.65
C TYR A 4 -7.21 1.88 -22.57
N ASP A 5 -7.83 2.02 -21.42
CA ASP A 5 -8.78 3.08 -21.06
C ASP A 5 -8.44 3.53 -19.64
N PRO A 6 -7.90 4.73 -19.44
CA PRO A 6 -7.48 5.21 -18.13
C PRO A 6 -8.65 5.42 -17.17
N LEU A 7 -9.90 5.51 -17.66
CA LEU A 7 -11.08 5.72 -16.83
C LEU A 7 -11.68 4.42 -16.29
N ARG A 8 -11.24 3.26 -16.81
CA ARG A 8 -11.85 1.97 -16.49
C ARG A 8 -10.85 0.89 -16.09
N HIS A 9 -9.64 0.89 -16.65
CA HIS A 9 -8.67 -0.15 -16.36
C HIS A 9 -8.03 0.03 -14.98
N THR A 10 -8.13 -1.03 -14.21
CA THR A 10 -7.51 -1.18 -12.90
C THR A 10 -6.03 -1.53 -13.04
N THR A 11 -5.29 -1.43 -11.94
CA THR A 11 -3.92 -1.94 -11.91
C THR A 11 -3.87 -3.45 -12.14
N ASN A 12 -4.86 -4.21 -11.66
CA ASN A 12 -4.99 -5.64 -11.97
C ASN A 12 -5.09 -5.89 -13.48
N ASP A 13 -5.89 -5.10 -14.20
CA ASP A 13 -6.00 -5.24 -15.65
C ASP A 13 -4.67 -4.97 -16.35
N VAL A 14 -3.97 -3.91 -15.96
CA VAL A 14 -2.66 -3.57 -16.53
C VAL A 14 -1.61 -4.64 -16.20
N VAL A 15 -1.63 -5.19 -14.99
CA VAL A 15 -0.74 -6.30 -14.61
C VAL A 15 -0.97 -7.50 -15.53
N ARG A 16 -2.22 -7.90 -15.71
CA ARG A 16 -2.59 -9.10 -16.49
C ARG A 16 -2.42 -8.91 -18.00
N ALA A 17 -2.75 -7.75 -18.54
CA ALA A 17 -2.83 -7.49 -19.98
C ALA A 17 -1.58 -6.80 -20.57
N ALA A 18 -0.70 -6.23 -19.73
CA ALA A 18 0.50 -5.54 -20.19
C ALA A 18 1.77 -6.01 -19.47
N ILE A 19 1.80 -6.00 -18.14
CA ILE A 19 3.03 -6.28 -17.38
C ILE A 19 3.46 -7.73 -17.51
N VAL A 20 2.58 -8.69 -17.18
CA VAL A 20 2.86 -10.12 -17.28
C VAL A 20 3.27 -10.52 -18.70
N PRO A 21 2.56 -10.10 -19.77
CA PRO A 21 2.99 -10.38 -21.14
C PRO A 21 4.35 -9.77 -21.49
N ALA A 22 4.62 -8.53 -21.06
CA ALA A 22 5.87 -7.83 -21.37
C ALA A 22 7.08 -8.45 -20.65
N SER A 23 6.91 -8.90 -19.41
CA SER A 23 7.99 -9.49 -18.60
C SER A 23 8.18 -11.00 -18.76
N ARG A 24 7.50 -11.59 -19.74
CA ARG A 24 7.55 -13.02 -20.01
C ARG A 24 8.83 -13.41 -20.76
N GLY A 25 9.54 -14.41 -20.24
CA GLY A 25 10.63 -15.11 -20.91
C GLY A 25 10.19 -16.38 -21.63
N ARG A 26 11.15 -17.25 -22.00
CA ARG A 26 10.84 -18.51 -22.69
C ARG A 26 10.06 -19.51 -21.83
N SER A 27 10.55 -19.80 -20.63
CA SER A 27 9.97 -20.78 -19.69
C SER A 27 9.33 -20.17 -18.45
N GLY A 28 9.56 -18.89 -18.20
CA GLY A 28 9.10 -18.16 -17.02
C GLY A 28 8.99 -16.68 -17.29
N GLY A 29 9.42 -15.86 -16.35
CA GLY A 29 9.58 -14.44 -16.55
C GLY A 29 10.24 -13.77 -15.36
N VAL A 30 10.40 -12.46 -15.48
CA VAL A 30 11.09 -11.62 -14.48
C VAL A 30 10.13 -10.56 -13.93
N ALA A 31 10.53 -9.91 -12.84
CA ALA A 31 9.91 -8.65 -12.43
C ALA A 31 10.01 -7.63 -13.59
N TYR A 32 9.00 -6.81 -13.76
CA TYR A 32 8.96 -5.84 -14.87
C TYR A 32 10.12 -4.84 -14.79
N THR A 33 10.52 -4.47 -13.57
CA THR A 33 11.66 -3.58 -13.34
C THR A 33 12.97 -4.13 -13.88
N ALA A 34 13.14 -5.46 -14.00
CA ALA A 34 14.34 -6.07 -14.57
C ALA A 34 14.46 -5.83 -16.10
N LEU A 35 13.40 -5.38 -16.76
CA LEU A 35 13.42 -4.99 -18.17
C LEU A 35 13.79 -3.52 -18.40
N LEU A 36 13.74 -2.71 -17.34
CA LEU A 36 14.07 -1.30 -17.43
C LEU A 36 15.60 -1.17 -17.34
N GLU A 37 16.19 -0.34 -18.21
CA GLU A 37 17.63 -0.07 -18.16
C GLU A 37 18.00 0.41 -16.75
N ALA A 38 18.81 -0.39 -16.05
CA ALA A 38 19.36 0.03 -14.78
C ALA A 38 20.39 1.13 -15.07
N PRO A 39 20.29 2.33 -14.45
CA PRO A 39 21.46 3.20 -14.37
C PRO A 39 22.62 2.42 -13.73
N CYS A 40 23.85 2.77 -14.07
CA CYS A 40 25.10 2.05 -13.78
C CYS A 40 25.39 1.76 -12.27
N GLU A 41 24.51 2.19 -11.36
CA GLU A 41 24.58 1.93 -9.92
C GLU A 41 23.31 1.22 -9.46
N GLU A 42 23.46 0.24 -8.56
CA GLU A 42 22.36 -0.43 -7.83
C GLU A 42 21.60 0.56 -6.93
N THR A 43 20.85 1.44 -7.55
CA THR A 43 20.13 2.50 -6.85
C THR A 43 18.81 1.97 -6.34
N ARG A 44 18.75 1.77 -5.02
CA ARG A 44 17.56 1.32 -4.29
C ARG A 44 16.43 2.37 -4.36
N PRO A 45 15.16 1.95 -4.27
CA PRO A 45 14.02 2.86 -4.18
C PRO A 45 14.01 3.62 -2.85
N SER A 46 13.68 4.91 -2.90
CA SER A 46 13.52 5.76 -1.71
C SER A 46 12.07 5.87 -1.23
N CYS A 47 11.15 5.21 -1.92
CA CYS A 47 9.74 5.18 -1.57
C CYS A 47 9.16 3.80 -1.82
N LEU A 48 8.45 3.23 -0.85
CA LEU A 48 7.52 2.13 -1.12
C LEU A 48 6.11 2.68 -1.32
N VAL A 49 5.37 2.14 -2.29
CA VAL A 49 4.01 2.57 -2.61
C VAL A 49 3.00 1.52 -2.20
N THR A 50 2.15 1.87 -1.24
CA THR A 50 0.99 1.08 -0.83
C THR A 50 -0.21 1.46 -1.69
N HIS A 51 -0.81 0.49 -2.38
CA HIS A 51 -1.93 0.72 -3.30
C HIS A 51 -2.87 -0.50 -3.43
N ASP A 52 -4.15 -0.29 -3.78
CA ASP A 52 -5.07 -1.38 -4.13
C ASP A 52 -5.04 -1.62 -5.65
N TRP A 53 -4.84 -2.88 -6.05
CA TRP A 53 -4.84 -3.27 -7.46
C TRP A 53 -6.19 -3.06 -8.17
N ARG A 54 -7.28 -2.94 -7.41
CA ARG A 54 -8.61 -2.60 -7.94
C ARG A 54 -8.76 -1.11 -8.26
N ASN A 55 -7.86 -0.26 -7.78
CA ASN A 55 -7.85 1.14 -8.17
C ASN A 55 -7.44 1.27 -9.64
N LEU A 56 -7.91 2.34 -10.30
CA LEU A 56 -7.52 2.67 -11.66
C LEU A 56 -6.01 2.80 -11.74
N PHE A 57 -5.41 2.22 -12.78
CA PHE A 57 -3.96 2.30 -12.97
C PHE A 57 -3.49 3.76 -13.12
N VAL A 58 -4.30 4.60 -13.78
CA VAL A 58 -4.00 6.04 -13.91
C VAL A 58 -3.91 6.75 -12.56
N HIS A 59 -4.68 6.32 -11.55
CA HIS A 59 -4.64 6.90 -10.21
C HIS A 59 -3.35 6.52 -9.47
N LEU A 60 -2.90 5.27 -9.60
CA LEU A 60 -1.60 4.85 -9.05
C LEU A 60 -0.46 5.70 -9.62
N VAL A 61 -0.40 5.82 -10.95
CA VAL A 61 0.63 6.63 -11.62
C VAL A 61 0.51 8.11 -11.23
N ALA A 62 -0.71 8.64 -11.17
CA ALA A 62 -0.94 10.01 -10.76
C ALA A 62 -0.48 10.28 -9.33
N ALA A 63 -0.74 9.37 -8.38
CA ALA A 63 -0.30 9.49 -6.99
C ALA A 63 1.22 9.54 -6.87
N VAL A 64 1.94 8.68 -7.62
CA VAL A 64 3.41 8.69 -7.66
C VAL A 64 3.96 10.00 -8.21
N VAL A 65 3.40 10.47 -9.34
CA VAL A 65 3.83 11.74 -9.95
C VAL A 65 3.49 12.94 -9.06
N ALA A 66 2.32 12.93 -8.42
CA ALA A 66 1.90 13.97 -7.47
C ALA A 66 2.85 14.04 -6.27
N ASP A 67 3.14 12.90 -5.63
CA ASP A 67 4.07 12.84 -4.50
C ASP A 67 5.49 13.26 -4.90
N ALA A 68 5.99 12.87 -6.07
CA ALA A 68 7.28 13.33 -6.58
C ALA A 68 7.34 14.87 -6.73
N LEU A 69 6.21 15.48 -7.14
CA LEU A 69 6.02 16.92 -7.24
C LEU A 69 5.68 17.60 -5.90
N GLY A 70 5.66 16.86 -4.78
CA GLY A 70 5.34 17.39 -3.44
C GLY A 70 3.85 17.72 -3.25
N MET A 71 2.97 17.15 -4.06
CA MET A 71 1.52 17.34 -4.00
C MET A 71 0.88 16.29 -3.09
N GLN A 72 -0.06 16.71 -2.24
CA GLN A 72 -0.86 15.80 -1.39
C GLN A 72 -2.06 15.19 -2.13
N GLU A 73 -2.40 15.75 -3.29
CA GLU A 73 -3.55 15.33 -4.09
C GLU A 73 -3.12 15.04 -5.52
N TYR A 74 -3.72 14.00 -6.11
CA TYR A 74 -3.35 13.54 -7.45
C TYR A 74 -4.43 13.78 -8.52
N ASN A 75 -5.54 14.44 -8.19
CA ASN A 75 -6.65 14.65 -9.14
C ASN A 75 -6.23 15.42 -10.41
N ASP A 76 -5.46 16.49 -10.26
CA ASP A 76 -5.00 17.29 -11.40
C ASP A 76 -4.01 16.51 -12.27
N VAL A 77 -3.13 15.74 -11.62
CA VAL A 77 -2.17 14.86 -12.30
C VAL A 77 -2.90 13.75 -13.06
N ALA A 78 -3.90 13.11 -12.45
CA ALA A 78 -4.75 12.12 -13.09
C ALA A 78 -5.48 12.72 -14.31
N SER A 79 -6.07 13.91 -14.14
CA SER A 79 -6.74 14.64 -15.23
C SER A 79 -5.80 14.95 -16.40
N MET A 80 -4.53 15.28 -16.11
CA MET A 80 -3.52 15.47 -17.15
C MET A 80 -3.19 14.15 -17.86
N LEU A 81 -2.98 13.06 -17.13
CA LEU A 81 -2.69 11.74 -17.70
C LEU A 81 -3.85 11.24 -18.59
N ILE A 82 -5.10 11.37 -18.13
CA ILE A 82 -6.30 11.01 -18.90
C ILE A 82 -6.37 11.78 -20.23
N ARG A 83 -5.97 13.06 -20.22
CA ARG A 83 -5.95 13.93 -21.41
C ARG A 83 -4.69 13.76 -22.28
N GLY A 84 -3.88 12.72 -22.04
CA GLY A 84 -2.67 12.44 -22.81
C GLY A 84 -1.55 13.45 -22.59
N ARG A 85 -1.51 14.15 -21.45
CA ARG A 85 -0.52 15.20 -21.13
C ARG A 85 0.67 14.68 -20.33
N ALA A 86 1.07 13.42 -20.53
CA ALA A 86 2.20 12.80 -19.85
C ALA A 86 3.51 13.57 -20.09
N ASP A 87 3.77 14.03 -21.31
CA ASP A 87 4.98 14.82 -21.64
C ASP A 87 5.07 16.12 -20.84
N ALA A 88 3.92 16.75 -20.55
CA ALA A 88 3.91 17.96 -19.73
C ALA A 88 4.25 17.66 -18.27
N LEU A 89 3.82 16.51 -17.74
CA LEU A 89 4.20 16.05 -16.40
C LEU A 89 5.68 15.66 -16.35
N ALA A 90 6.20 14.97 -17.37
CA ALA A 90 7.62 14.64 -17.48
C ALA A 90 8.50 15.89 -17.50
N ARG A 91 8.11 16.93 -18.24
CA ARG A 91 8.79 18.24 -18.19
C ARG A 91 8.78 18.85 -16.80
N ARG A 92 7.64 18.85 -16.11
CA ARG A 92 7.54 19.36 -14.73
C ARG A 92 8.45 18.58 -13.77
N LEU A 93 8.49 17.25 -13.85
CA LEU A 93 9.40 16.43 -13.05
C LEU A 93 10.86 16.76 -13.32
N LYS A 94 11.23 16.95 -14.59
CA LYS A 94 12.59 17.36 -14.98
C LYS A 94 12.95 18.75 -14.45
N GLU A 95 12.07 19.72 -14.61
CA GLU A 95 12.26 21.11 -14.13
C GLU A 95 12.41 21.18 -12.60
N ASN A 96 11.79 20.24 -11.87
CA ASN A 96 11.89 20.13 -10.41
C ASN A 96 12.99 19.16 -9.94
N ALA A 97 13.84 18.66 -10.85
CA ALA A 97 14.89 17.68 -10.56
C ALA A 97 14.38 16.41 -9.82
N LYS A 98 13.22 15.90 -10.24
CA LYS A 98 12.55 14.73 -9.64
C LYS A 98 12.60 13.46 -10.48
N MET A 99 13.26 13.49 -11.64
CA MET A 99 13.35 12.36 -12.56
C MET A 99 14.09 11.15 -11.99
N ASP A 100 14.99 11.37 -11.03
CA ASP A 100 15.80 10.32 -10.40
C ASP A 100 15.13 9.69 -9.17
N MET A 101 13.92 10.13 -8.81
CA MET A 101 13.17 9.52 -7.72
C MET A 101 12.72 8.11 -8.09
N ARG A 102 12.95 7.15 -7.18
CA ARG A 102 12.68 5.74 -7.41
C ARG A 102 11.64 5.21 -6.43
N TYR A 103 10.64 4.56 -6.98
CA TYR A 103 9.50 4.02 -6.24
C TYR A 103 9.46 2.50 -6.38
N TRP A 104 9.32 1.82 -5.26
CA TRP A 104 8.99 0.41 -5.21
C TRP A 104 7.48 0.24 -5.27
N ILE A 105 7.00 -0.43 -6.31
CA ILE A 105 5.57 -0.66 -6.54
C ILE A 105 5.42 -2.15 -6.84
N CYS A 106 4.64 -2.87 -6.03
CA CYS A 106 4.60 -4.33 -6.09
C CYS A 106 4.21 -4.86 -7.48
N ALA A 107 3.34 -4.16 -8.22
CA ALA A 107 2.95 -4.51 -9.58
C ALA A 107 4.13 -4.58 -10.57
N PHE A 108 5.20 -3.80 -10.35
CA PHE A 108 6.39 -3.78 -11.22
C PHE A 108 7.57 -4.54 -10.61
N CYS A 109 7.75 -4.46 -9.30
CA CYS A 109 8.95 -4.95 -8.61
C CYS A 109 8.88 -6.43 -8.24
N VAL A 110 7.68 -6.99 -8.06
CA VAL A 110 7.51 -8.42 -7.78
C VAL A 110 7.47 -9.20 -9.08
N ASN A 111 8.12 -10.37 -9.10
CA ASN A 111 8.00 -11.28 -10.23
C ASN A 111 6.59 -11.89 -10.29
N GLN A 112 5.76 -11.35 -11.20
CA GLN A 112 4.40 -11.84 -11.38
C GLN A 112 4.35 -13.26 -11.97
N HIS A 113 5.44 -13.73 -12.58
CA HIS A 113 5.51 -15.07 -13.16
C HIS A 113 5.68 -16.16 -12.12
N SER A 114 6.34 -15.89 -10.99
CA SER A 114 6.51 -16.82 -9.86
C SER A 114 5.31 -16.85 -8.93
N SER A 115 4.24 -16.09 -9.21
CA SER A 115 3.10 -15.93 -8.30
C SER A 115 1.75 -16.04 -9.02
N ILE A 116 1.26 -14.93 -9.57
CA ILE A 116 -0.15 -14.80 -9.95
C ILE A 116 -0.43 -15.11 -11.42
N CYS A 117 0.58 -15.13 -12.31
CA CYS A 117 0.34 -15.15 -13.77
C CYS A 117 -0.43 -16.38 -14.30
N GLY A 118 -0.39 -17.51 -13.59
CA GLY A 118 -0.91 -18.80 -14.07
C GLY A 118 -2.41 -19.02 -13.82
N GLY A 119 -3.06 -18.19 -12.97
CA GLY A 119 -4.46 -18.38 -12.63
C GLY A 119 -5.00 -17.35 -11.64
N PHE A 120 -6.20 -17.64 -11.13
CA PHE A 120 -6.96 -16.79 -10.20
C PHE A 120 -7.32 -17.50 -8.88
N GLY A 121 -6.77 -18.70 -8.66
CA GLY A 121 -7.25 -19.59 -7.60
C GLY A 121 -8.63 -20.18 -7.90
N GLY A 122 -9.13 -21.04 -7.01
CA GLY A 122 -10.51 -21.52 -7.06
C GLY A 122 -11.51 -20.42 -6.67
N PRO A 123 -12.78 -20.53 -7.09
CA PRO A 123 -13.82 -19.59 -6.68
C PRO A 123 -14.00 -19.64 -5.15
N PRO A 124 -14.01 -18.48 -4.47
CA PRO A 124 -14.31 -18.41 -3.05
C PRO A 124 -15.82 -18.39 -2.82
N GLY A 125 -16.26 -19.02 -1.73
CA GLY A 125 -17.65 -19.00 -1.29
C GLY A 125 -18.64 -19.60 -2.30
N GLU A 126 -19.93 -19.32 -2.07
CA GLU A 126 -21.02 -19.72 -2.97
C GLU A 126 -21.17 -18.74 -4.13
N GLU A 127 -21.64 -19.23 -5.29
CA GLU A 127 -21.95 -18.38 -6.44
C GLU A 127 -23.03 -17.35 -6.08
N GLY A 128 -22.78 -16.09 -6.46
CA GLY A 128 -23.64 -14.94 -6.08
C GLY A 128 -23.31 -14.34 -4.70
N SER A 129 -22.37 -14.90 -3.95
CA SER A 129 -21.82 -14.22 -2.77
C SER A 129 -20.94 -13.03 -3.18
N ALA A 130 -20.81 -12.04 -2.28
CA ALA A 130 -19.95 -10.88 -2.52
C ALA A 130 -18.46 -11.25 -2.73
N GLU A 131 -18.01 -12.38 -2.17
CA GLU A 131 -16.65 -12.89 -2.36
C GLU A 131 -16.48 -13.50 -3.75
N TYR A 132 -17.48 -14.26 -4.21
CA TYR A 132 -17.53 -14.82 -5.56
C TYR A 132 -17.59 -13.73 -6.63
N GLU A 133 -18.49 -12.76 -6.48
CA GLU A 133 -18.61 -11.64 -7.43
C GLU A 133 -17.30 -10.85 -7.54
N ARG A 134 -16.64 -10.62 -6.41
CA ARG A 134 -15.33 -9.98 -6.38
C ARG A 134 -14.26 -10.81 -7.09
N TRP A 135 -14.25 -12.12 -6.87
CA TRP A 135 -13.32 -13.02 -7.56
C TRP A 135 -13.58 -13.06 -9.07
N ASP A 136 -14.85 -13.14 -9.50
CA ASP A 136 -15.24 -13.12 -10.92
C ASP A 136 -14.86 -11.79 -11.60
N ALA A 137 -15.07 -10.66 -10.91
CA ALA A 137 -14.64 -9.36 -11.40
C ALA A 137 -13.13 -9.28 -11.61
N ASN A 138 -12.32 -9.81 -10.68
CA ASN A 138 -10.85 -9.74 -10.77
C ASN A 138 -10.25 -10.60 -11.91
N ARG A 139 -10.98 -11.61 -12.40
CA ARG A 139 -10.52 -12.44 -13.54
C ARG A 139 -10.95 -11.89 -14.89
N ARG A 140 -11.72 -10.81 -14.93
CA ARG A 140 -12.20 -10.17 -16.15
C ARG A 140 -11.54 -8.81 -16.36
N ASP A 141 -11.33 -8.48 -17.61
CA ASP A 141 -10.89 -7.15 -18.03
C ASP A 141 -12.04 -6.14 -17.84
N SER A 142 -11.78 -5.06 -17.11
CA SER A 142 -12.80 -4.08 -16.71
C SER A 142 -13.46 -3.34 -17.88
N VAL A 143 -12.85 -3.36 -19.07
CA VAL A 143 -13.40 -2.71 -20.27
C VAL A 143 -14.16 -3.67 -21.14
N THR A 144 -13.55 -4.80 -21.47
CA THR A 144 -14.06 -5.78 -22.44
C THR A 144 -15.00 -6.80 -21.80
N GLY A 145 -14.86 -7.06 -20.49
CA GLY A 145 -15.56 -8.13 -19.77
C GLY A 145 -14.99 -9.53 -20.04
N ASP A 146 -13.99 -9.63 -20.91
CA ASP A 146 -13.33 -10.88 -21.28
C ASP A 146 -12.48 -11.41 -20.14
N LEU A 147 -12.32 -12.73 -20.08
CA LEU A 147 -11.39 -13.34 -19.12
C LEU A 147 -9.95 -12.98 -19.47
N HIS A 148 -9.21 -12.55 -18.45
CA HIS A 148 -7.77 -12.35 -18.54
C HIS A 148 -7.08 -13.65 -18.94
N ARG A 149 -6.18 -13.58 -19.92
CA ARG A 149 -5.42 -14.75 -20.37
C ARG A 149 -4.40 -15.14 -19.31
N CYS A 150 -4.45 -16.39 -18.86
CA CYS A 150 -3.39 -16.95 -18.03
C CYS A 150 -2.09 -17.10 -18.83
N CYS A 151 -0.96 -16.85 -18.19
CA CYS A 151 0.35 -17.06 -18.76
C CYS A 151 0.66 -18.57 -18.82
N PRO A 152 0.99 -19.14 -20.00
CA PRO A 152 1.34 -20.54 -20.14
C PRO A 152 2.83 -20.80 -19.85
N CYS A 153 3.46 -20.01 -18.98
CA CYS A 153 4.84 -20.28 -18.56
C CYS A 153 4.89 -21.48 -17.60
N ALA A 154 6.05 -22.13 -17.54
CA ALA A 154 6.31 -23.28 -16.69
C ALA A 154 6.89 -22.89 -15.31
N GLU A 155 7.01 -21.58 -15.03
CA GLU A 155 7.49 -21.06 -13.75
C GLU A 155 6.62 -21.60 -12.59
N PRO A 156 7.18 -22.20 -11.54
CA PRO A 156 6.42 -22.58 -10.36
C PRO A 156 5.71 -21.37 -9.74
N LYS A 157 4.47 -21.56 -9.27
CA LYS A 157 3.71 -20.50 -8.55
C LYS A 157 3.91 -20.69 -7.06
N LEU A 158 4.77 -19.86 -6.48
CA LEU A 158 5.17 -19.89 -5.08
C LEU A 158 4.35 -18.85 -4.33
N LEU A 159 3.38 -19.32 -3.55
CA LEU A 159 2.50 -18.50 -2.73
C LEU A 159 2.87 -18.68 -1.25
N ASN A 160 1.98 -18.27 -0.34
CA ASN A 160 2.22 -18.32 1.10
C ASN A 160 2.36 -19.75 1.67
N ASP A 161 2.06 -20.79 0.89
CA ASP A 161 2.35 -22.19 1.21
C ASP A 161 3.84 -22.56 1.02
N SER A 162 4.62 -21.68 0.36
CA SER A 162 6.07 -21.76 0.19
C SER A 162 6.76 -20.50 0.74
N PRO A 163 6.68 -20.22 2.05
CA PRO A 163 7.01 -18.91 2.64
C PRO A 163 8.47 -18.49 2.50
N GLU A 164 9.38 -19.45 2.31
CA GLU A 164 10.82 -19.18 2.10
C GLU A 164 11.13 -18.72 0.67
N HIS A 165 10.25 -19.01 -0.27
CA HIS A 165 10.51 -18.82 -1.70
C HIS A 165 9.54 -17.84 -2.38
N THR A 166 8.45 -17.45 -1.71
CA THR A 166 7.53 -16.45 -2.23
C THR A 166 8.02 -15.02 -1.94
N GLU A 167 7.87 -14.12 -2.90
CA GLU A 167 8.11 -12.69 -2.71
C GLU A 167 6.94 -11.99 -2.00
N LEU A 168 5.74 -12.60 -2.02
CA LEU A 168 4.49 -11.96 -1.58
C LEU A 168 4.39 -11.73 -0.07
N ASN A 169 5.18 -12.45 0.73
CA ASN A 169 5.23 -12.29 2.19
C ASN A 169 6.44 -11.46 2.67
N LYS A 170 7.28 -10.97 1.76
CA LYS A 170 8.55 -10.29 2.09
C LYS A 170 8.43 -8.77 2.16
N PHE A 171 7.22 -8.24 2.08
CA PHE A 171 7.03 -6.78 1.97
C PHE A 171 7.49 -6.08 3.24
N ASP A 172 7.27 -6.69 4.41
CA ASP A 172 7.76 -6.17 5.68
C ASP A 172 9.29 -6.15 5.74
N ASP A 173 9.92 -7.23 5.26
CA ASP A 173 11.38 -7.36 5.18
C ASP A 173 11.97 -6.31 4.24
N VAL A 174 11.34 -6.09 3.08
CA VAL A 174 11.73 -5.05 2.11
C VAL A 174 11.62 -3.66 2.75
N MET A 175 10.53 -3.37 3.46
CA MET A 175 10.36 -2.10 4.17
C MET A 175 11.42 -1.89 5.25
N ALA A 176 11.70 -2.92 6.05
CA ALA A 176 12.69 -2.85 7.12
C ALA A 176 14.11 -2.66 6.56
N LEU A 177 14.46 -3.43 5.52
CA LEU A 177 15.76 -3.33 4.85
C LEU A 177 15.97 -1.95 4.24
N LEU A 178 15.01 -1.46 3.44
CA LEU A 178 15.12 -0.17 2.78
C LEU A 178 15.15 0.99 3.77
N PHE A 179 14.42 0.90 4.89
CA PHE A 179 14.48 1.92 5.94
C PHE A 179 15.86 2.03 6.60
N VAL A 180 16.59 0.92 6.71
CA VAL A 180 17.95 0.90 7.25
C VAL A 180 18.98 1.36 6.20
N GLU A 181 18.83 0.92 4.96
CA GLU A 181 19.85 1.11 3.92
C GLU A 181 19.70 2.41 3.12
N VAL A 182 18.49 2.96 3.02
CA VAL A 182 18.20 4.11 2.16
C VAL A 182 17.87 5.34 3.02
N PRO A 183 18.71 6.39 3.00
CA PRO A 183 18.40 7.65 3.65
C PRO A 183 17.06 8.20 3.17
N ASP A 184 16.29 8.76 4.11
CA ASP A 184 14.98 9.37 3.85
C ASP A 184 13.95 8.42 3.20
N PHE A 185 14.14 7.10 3.37
CA PHE A 185 13.14 6.12 2.95
C PHE A 185 11.79 6.39 3.64
N ARG A 186 10.71 6.29 2.85
CA ARG A 186 9.35 6.56 3.31
C ARG A 186 8.35 5.67 2.57
N GLN A 187 7.10 5.71 3.04
CA GLN A 187 5.97 5.08 2.39
C GLN A 187 5.07 6.16 1.76
N LEU A 188 4.61 5.89 0.54
CA LEU A 188 3.51 6.60 -0.11
C LEU A 188 2.25 5.73 -0.05
N VAL A 189 1.18 6.27 0.51
CA VAL A 189 -0.14 5.62 0.57
C VAL A 189 -1.02 6.23 -0.52
N ALA A 190 -1.16 5.52 -1.64
CA ALA A 190 -1.93 5.96 -2.80
C ALA A 190 -3.41 5.57 -2.63
N VAL A 191 -4.18 6.44 -1.99
CA VAL A 191 -5.57 6.17 -1.59
C VAL A 191 -6.50 6.25 -2.80
N ASP A 192 -7.31 5.22 -3.00
CA ASP A 192 -8.34 5.21 -4.04
C ASP A 192 -9.56 6.05 -3.67
N ARG A 193 -10.38 6.40 -4.66
CA ARG A 193 -11.57 7.26 -4.49
C ARG A 193 -12.58 6.75 -3.46
N GLU A 194 -12.65 5.43 -3.31
CA GLU A 194 -13.59 4.77 -2.39
C GLU A 194 -12.93 4.37 -1.07
N PHE A 195 -11.65 4.72 -0.89
CA PHE A 195 -10.85 4.39 0.29
C PHE A 195 -10.80 2.88 0.57
N ASN A 196 -10.94 2.08 -0.48
CA ASN A 196 -10.90 0.62 -0.42
C ASN A 196 -9.52 0.08 -0.03
N LEU A 197 -8.44 0.85 -0.22
CA LEU A 197 -7.09 0.56 0.26
C LEU A 197 -7.11 0.16 1.74
N PHE A 198 -7.83 0.89 2.57
CA PHE A 198 -7.89 0.62 4.01
C PHE A 198 -8.69 -0.62 4.39
N THR A 199 -9.46 -1.18 3.45
CA THR A 199 -10.18 -2.44 3.67
C THR A 199 -9.35 -3.66 3.23
N ARG A 200 -8.22 -3.44 2.54
CA ARG A 200 -7.34 -4.49 2.02
C ARG A 200 -6.32 -4.84 3.09
N LEU A 201 -6.37 -6.09 3.54
CA LEU A 201 -5.49 -6.58 4.60
C LEU A 201 -3.99 -6.36 4.29
N TRP A 202 -3.53 -6.68 3.08
CA TRP A 202 -2.12 -6.49 2.69
C TRP A 202 -1.69 -5.02 2.73
N CYS A 203 -2.53 -4.10 2.26
CA CYS A 203 -2.23 -2.67 2.34
C CYS A 203 -2.14 -2.23 3.80
N VAL A 204 -3.04 -2.73 4.66
CA VAL A 204 -3.03 -2.39 6.09
C VAL A 204 -1.82 -2.98 6.81
N ALA A 205 -1.34 -4.17 6.42
CA ALA A 205 -0.10 -4.72 6.92
C ALA A 205 1.09 -3.79 6.64
N GLU A 206 1.19 -3.26 5.42
CA GLU A 206 2.23 -2.30 5.06
C GLU A 206 2.12 -1.00 5.87
N LEU A 207 0.89 -0.55 6.20
CA LEU A 207 0.68 0.62 7.08
C LEU A 207 1.12 0.35 8.52
N VAL A 208 0.78 -0.83 9.05
CA VAL A 208 1.20 -1.33 10.37
C VAL A 208 2.72 -1.36 10.45
N GLN A 209 3.36 -1.98 9.45
CA GLN A 209 4.81 -2.12 9.40
C GLN A 209 5.51 -0.76 9.37
N ALA A 210 5.04 0.17 8.53
CA ALA A 210 5.61 1.51 8.49
C ALA A 210 5.50 2.23 9.83
N TYR A 211 4.31 2.18 10.45
CA TYR A 211 4.06 2.87 11.71
C TYR A 211 4.97 2.36 12.83
N PHE A 212 4.99 1.05 13.08
CA PHE A 212 5.80 0.48 14.16
C PHE A 212 7.31 0.56 13.89
N SER A 213 7.72 0.67 12.64
CA SER A 213 9.13 0.90 12.26
C SER A 213 9.54 2.38 12.29
N GLY A 214 8.59 3.30 12.45
CA GLY A 214 8.84 4.74 12.38
C GLY A 214 9.16 5.24 10.96
N ILE A 215 8.78 4.49 9.93
CA ILE A 215 8.92 4.89 8.53
C ILE A 215 7.93 6.04 8.26
N PRO A 216 8.38 7.21 7.75
CA PRO A 216 7.47 8.30 7.40
C PRO A 216 6.43 7.85 6.37
N GLN A 217 5.15 8.22 6.60
CA GLN A 217 4.04 7.88 5.72
C GLN A 217 3.46 9.15 5.09
N ASN A 218 3.41 9.21 3.76
CA ASN A 218 2.77 10.26 2.99
C ASN A 218 1.46 9.73 2.40
N VAL A 219 0.34 10.36 2.73
CA VAL A 219 -0.96 9.98 2.16
C VAL A 219 -1.24 10.85 0.95
N CYS A 220 -1.51 10.23 -0.20
CA CYS A 220 -1.88 10.95 -1.42
C CYS A 220 -3.32 10.61 -1.81
N LEU A 221 -4.16 11.63 -1.88
CA LEU A 221 -5.61 11.49 -2.04
C LEU A 221 -6.10 11.89 -3.45
N HIS A 222 -7.19 11.27 -3.89
CA HIS A 222 -7.93 11.75 -5.06
C HIS A 222 -8.95 12.80 -4.62
N VAL A 223 -8.64 14.10 -4.65
CA VAL A 223 -9.64 15.13 -4.32
C VAL A 223 -9.56 16.32 -5.28
N SER A 224 -10.71 16.73 -5.84
CA SER A 224 -10.86 17.97 -6.63
C SER A 224 -11.76 19.01 -5.94
N SER A 225 -12.54 18.59 -4.95
CA SER A 225 -13.43 19.40 -4.11
C SER A 225 -13.58 18.65 -2.81
N ALA A 226 -13.56 19.37 -1.68
CA ALA A 226 -13.77 18.79 -0.35
C ALA A 226 -15.01 17.88 -0.36
N LEU A 227 -15.00 16.84 0.47
CA LEU A 227 -16.17 16.05 0.85
C LEU A 227 -17.40 16.98 0.94
N ASP A 228 -18.24 16.96 -0.08
CA ASP A 228 -19.38 17.83 -0.23
C ASP A 228 -20.54 17.11 0.46
N VAL A 229 -20.83 17.57 1.69
CA VAL A 229 -21.74 16.91 2.64
C VAL A 229 -23.13 16.69 2.05
N ASP A 230 -23.50 17.49 1.04
CA ASP A 230 -24.80 17.47 0.39
C ASP A 230 -24.93 16.41 -0.72
N ALA A 231 -23.84 15.73 -1.12
CA ALA A 231 -23.80 14.87 -2.32
C ALA A 231 -23.49 13.37 -2.06
N GLY A 232 -23.78 12.84 -0.86
CA GLY A 232 -23.58 11.41 -0.54
C GLY A 232 -22.28 11.10 0.23
N ASP A 233 -21.48 12.11 0.53
CA ASP A 233 -20.18 11.99 1.22
C ASP A 233 -20.28 11.66 2.72
N THR A 234 -21.49 11.72 3.31
CA THR A 234 -21.73 11.25 4.67
C THR A 234 -21.47 9.75 4.82
N LEU A 235 -21.77 8.94 3.79
CA LEU A 235 -21.52 7.50 3.81
C LEU A 235 -20.02 7.18 3.75
N LEU A 236 -19.26 7.95 2.95
CA LEU A 236 -17.82 7.79 2.85
C LEU A 236 -17.13 8.19 4.15
N TYR A 237 -17.56 9.28 4.77
CA TYR A 237 -17.06 9.70 6.07
C TYR A 237 -17.37 8.67 7.18
N ASN A 238 -18.59 8.13 7.23
CA ASN A 238 -18.94 7.08 8.18
C ASN A 238 -18.08 5.82 7.95
N LYS A 239 -17.91 5.40 6.69
CA LYS A 239 -17.02 4.29 6.32
C LYS A 239 -15.59 4.51 6.82
N LEU A 240 -15.09 5.74 6.75
CA LEU A 240 -13.76 6.09 7.25
C LEU A 240 -13.70 6.18 8.77
N ALA A 241 -14.70 6.74 9.45
CA ALA A 241 -14.74 6.85 10.90
C ALA A 241 -14.88 5.49 11.61
N ASP A 242 -15.54 4.54 10.95
CA ASP A 242 -15.75 3.16 11.42
C ASP A 242 -14.65 2.19 10.94
N LEU A 243 -13.65 2.70 10.23
CA LEU A 243 -12.52 1.91 9.79
C LEU A 243 -11.70 1.44 11.00
N THR A 244 -11.59 0.12 11.12
CA THR A 244 -10.74 -0.60 12.08
C THR A 244 -10.01 -1.72 11.35
N VAL A 245 -8.79 -2.01 11.78
CA VAL A 245 -7.99 -3.13 11.25
C VAL A 245 -8.72 -4.48 11.39
N THR A 246 -9.61 -4.59 12.37
CA THR A 246 -10.44 -5.79 12.57
C THR A 246 -11.49 -5.98 11.47
N ASN A 247 -11.88 -4.92 10.76
CA ASN A 247 -12.83 -4.96 9.64
C ASN A 247 -12.14 -5.21 8.28
N CYS A 248 -10.80 -5.36 8.26
CA CYS A 248 -10.07 -5.65 7.02
C CYS A 248 -10.42 -7.03 6.45
N ARG A 249 -10.39 -7.09 5.11
CA ARG A 249 -10.74 -8.29 4.33
C ARG A 249 -9.48 -8.97 3.81
N ALA A 250 -9.43 -10.28 4.03
CA ALA A 250 -8.42 -11.20 3.51
C ALA A 250 -9.11 -12.23 2.61
N THR A 251 -8.39 -12.75 1.61
CA THR A 251 -8.88 -13.93 0.88
C THR A 251 -8.68 -15.20 1.70
N ARG A 252 -7.70 -15.22 2.60
CA ARG A 252 -7.39 -16.34 3.49
C ARG A 252 -7.47 -15.89 4.97
N PRO A 253 -8.26 -16.53 5.83
CA PRO A 253 -8.39 -16.15 7.25
C PRO A 253 -7.06 -16.10 8.01
N GLU A 254 -6.14 -17.01 7.72
CA GLU A 254 -4.82 -17.09 8.34
C GLU A 254 -3.96 -15.83 8.10
N ASP A 255 -4.09 -15.19 6.94
CA ASP A 255 -3.38 -13.93 6.66
C ASP A 255 -3.86 -12.82 7.62
N LYS A 256 -5.16 -12.82 7.96
CA LYS A 256 -5.76 -11.83 8.87
C LYS A 256 -5.26 -12.02 10.29
N GLU A 257 -5.23 -13.26 10.76
CA GLU A 257 -4.70 -13.60 12.09
C GLU A 257 -3.23 -13.22 12.21
N ALA A 258 -2.42 -13.52 11.18
CA ALA A 258 -1.01 -13.18 11.16
C ALA A 258 -0.74 -11.67 11.25
N ILE A 259 -1.59 -10.84 10.63
CA ILE A 259 -1.44 -9.38 10.70
C ILE A 259 -1.98 -8.81 12.02
N LEU A 260 -3.10 -9.30 12.53
CA LEU A 260 -3.61 -8.87 13.83
C LEU A 260 -2.61 -9.22 14.95
N ALA A 261 -1.91 -10.35 14.85
CA ALA A 261 -0.86 -10.74 15.79
C ALA A 261 0.35 -9.78 15.80
N LYS A 262 0.57 -9.00 14.73
CA LYS A 262 1.63 -7.98 14.65
C LYS A 262 1.26 -6.67 15.35
N ILE A 263 0.00 -6.49 15.75
CA ILE A 263 -0.51 -5.25 16.32
C ILE A 263 -0.67 -5.44 17.83
N PRO A 264 0.24 -4.90 18.66
CA PRO A 264 0.18 -5.10 20.11
C PRO A 264 -1.06 -4.45 20.73
N ASP A 265 -1.45 -3.28 20.21
CA ASP A 265 -2.66 -2.56 20.60
C ASP A 265 -3.43 -2.15 19.35
N THR A 266 -4.54 -2.85 19.09
CA THR A 266 -5.42 -2.57 17.95
C THR A 266 -6.12 -1.23 18.06
N ALA A 267 -6.42 -0.76 19.28
CA ALA A 267 -7.09 0.52 19.48
C ALA A 267 -6.13 1.69 19.22
N GLU A 268 -4.86 1.56 19.63
CA GLU A 268 -3.81 2.52 19.30
C GLU A 268 -3.59 2.60 17.79
N PHE A 269 -3.45 1.44 17.13
CA PHE A 269 -3.26 1.42 15.67
C PHE A 269 -4.48 1.99 14.93
N ASP A 270 -5.70 1.65 15.34
CA ASP A 270 -6.91 2.23 14.75
C ASP A 270 -6.93 3.75 14.94
N ALA A 271 -6.55 4.26 16.12
CA ALA A 271 -6.46 5.70 16.36
C ALA A 271 -5.39 6.36 15.46
N GLN A 272 -4.26 5.70 15.23
CA GLN A 272 -3.23 6.17 14.30
C GLN A 272 -3.72 6.18 12.86
N LEU A 273 -4.39 5.11 12.43
CA LEU A 273 -4.95 4.99 11.08
C LEU A 273 -5.93 6.13 10.81
N GLN A 274 -6.80 6.41 11.78
CA GLN A 274 -7.71 7.56 11.75
C GLN A 274 -6.93 8.88 11.68
N ASN A 275 -5.91 9.07 12.53
CA ASN A 275 -5.09 10.28 12.48
C ASN A 275 -4.39 10.44 11.13
N MET A 276 -3.84 9.37 10.55
CA MET A 276 -3.18 9.41 9.25
C MET A 276 -4.18 9.82 8.14
N ILE A 277 -5.39 9.26 8.15
CA ILE A 277 -6.46 9.60 7.19
C ILE A 277 -6.93 11.03 7.37
N PHE A 278 -7.08 11.48 8.62
CA PHE A 278 -7.74 12.72 8.96
C PHE A 278 -6.79 13.88 9.29
N CYS A 279 -5.48 13.73 9.41
CA CYS A 279 -4.59 14.83 9.82
C CYS A 279 -4.49 15.98 8.81
N GLU A 280 -3.72 17.02 9.15
CA GLU A 280 -3.43 18.17 8.27
C GLU A 280 -2.74 17.79 6.94
N ARG A 281 -2.07 16.63 6.90
CA ARG A 281 -1.49 16.06 5.66
C ARG A 281 -2.43 15.05 4.98
N GLY A 282 -3.57 14.74 5.60
CA GLY A 282 -4.67 13.93 5.07
C GLY A 282 -5.92 14.79 4.82
N LEU A 283 -7.10 14.30 5.20
CA LEU A 283 -8.38 14.97 4.91
C LEU A 283 -8.58 16.33 5.61
N PHE A 284 -7.99 16.59 6.79
CA PHE A 284 -8.12 17.90 7.46
C PHE A 284 -7.06 18.93 7.03
N GLY A 285 -6.26 18.65 5.98
CA GLY A 285 -5.51 19.70 5.27
C GLY A 285 -6.41 20.79 4.66
N LYS A 286 -7.74 20.55 4.64
CA LYS A 286 -8.77 21.52 4.29
C LYS A 286 -9.49 21.99 5.54
N LYS A 287 -9.78 23.30 5.65
CA LYS A 287 -10.85 23.78 6.52
C LYS A 287 -12.15 23.10 6.06
N LEU A 288 -12.65 22.13 6.82
CA LEU A 288 -13.98 21.56 6.60
C LEU A 288 -15.00 22.71 6.72
N VAL A 289 -15.49 23.22 5.59
CA VAL A 289 -16.57 24.20 5.58
C VAL A 289 -17.87 23.40 5.72
N GLY A 290 -18.58 23.56 6.84
CA GLY A 290 -19.92 23.00 7.03
C GLY A 290 -20.06 21.78 7.95
N PHE A 291 -19.00 21.33 8.64
CA PHE A 291 -19.12 20.28 9.67
C PHE A 291 -18.92 20.83 11.09
N ASP A 292 -19.71 20.32 12.02
CA ASP A 292 -19.52 20.50 13.45
C ASP A 292 -18.21 19.80 13.89
N ILE A 293 -17.12 20.58 13.87
CA ILE A 293 -15.86 20.33 14.58
C ILE A 293 -16.09 19.67 15.97
N PRO A 294 -17.14 20.01 16.74
CA PRO A 294 -17.45 19.34 18.01
C PRO A 294 -17.73 17.84 17.93
N ARG A 295 -18.36 17.33 16.85
CA ARG A 295 -18.71 15.90 16.75
C ARG A 295 -17.49 15.04 16.47
N THR A 296 -16.61 15.52 15.59
CA THR A 296 -15.33 14.87 15.28
C THR A 296 -14.39 14.92 16.48
N ALA A 297 -14.28 16.08 17.12
CA ALA A 297 -13.54 16.20 18.38
C ALA A 297 -14.14 15.29 19.47
N ALA A 298 -15.46 15.14 19.54
CA ALA A 298 -16.11 14.24 20.50
C ALA A 298 -15.89 12.76 20.23
N LEU A 299 -15.81 12.32 18.96
CA LEU A 299 -15.53 10.92 18.61
C LEU A 299 -14.06 10.56 18.84
N ILE A 300 -13.13 11.45 18.45
CA ILE A 300 -11.71 11.32 18.78
C ILE A 300 -11.53 11.33 20.30
N ALA A 301 -12.13 12.28 21.01
CA ALA A 301 -12.04 12.37 22.47
C ALA A 301 -12.70 11.19 23.20
N ARG A 302 -13.80 10.62 22.67
CA ARG A 302 -14.43 9.41 23.23
C ARG A 302 -13.54 8.18 23.10
N ARG A 303 -12.81 8.03 22.00
CA ARG A 303 -11.87 6.93 21.81
C ARG A 303 -10.59 7.14 22.62
N VAL A 304 -10.04 8.35 22.68
CA VAL A 304 -8.90 8.69 23.56
C VAL A 304 -9.25 8.48 25.04
N LYS A 305 -10.48 8.77 25.47
CA LYS A 305 -10.96 8.46 26.83
C LYS A 305 -11.21 6.98 27.11
N ALA A 306 -11.32 6.14 26.08
CA ALA A 306 -11.49 4.70 26.23
C ALA A 306 -10.16 3.96 26.38
N LEU A 307 -9.03 4.64 26.20
CA LEU A 307 -7.70 4.11 26.52
C LEU A 307 -7.51 4.08 28.05
N PRO A 308 -7.01 2.98 28.64
CA PRO A 308 -6.65 2.95 30.05
C PRO A 308 -5.56 3.99 30.32
N VAL A 309 -5.84 4.96 31.19
CA VAL A 309 -4.81 5.88 31.70
C VAL A 309 -3.90 5.07 32.61
N GLU A 310 -2.69 4.73 32.15
CA GLU A 310 -1.64 4.31 33.06
C GLU A 310 -1.35 5.47 34.01
N LYS A 311 -1.62 5.25 35.30
CA LYS A 311 -1.24 6.19 36.35
C LYS A 311 0.27 6.18 36.48
N GLU A 312 0.92 7.24 35.98
CA GLU A 312 2.31 7.54 36.33
C GLU A 312 2.43 7.70 37.85
N ALA A 313 3.10 6.76 38.49
CA ALA A 313 3.64 6.94 39.83
C ALA A 313 4.90 7.80 39.73
N SER A 314 4.76 9.02 40.23
CA SER A 314 5.74 10.08 40.47
C SER A 314 7.19 9.66 40.73
N GLY A 315 8.13 10.36 40.09
CA GLY A 315 9.39 10.79 40.72
C GLY A 315 10.68 10.15 40.21
N ALA A 316 11.15 10.54 39.03
CA ALA A 316 12.59 10.51 38.71
C ALA A 316 12.90 11.45 37.53
N THR A 317 13.96 12.24 37.69
CA THR A 317 14.54 13.17 36.70
C THR A 317 14.87 12.49 35.37
N PRO A 318 14.78 13.19 34.22
CA PRO A 318 14.99 12.61 32.90
C PRO A 318 16.48 12.43 32.63
N THR A 319 17.02 11.26 32.98
CA THR A 319 18.25 10.75 32.36
C THR A 319 17.85 9.85 31.20
N GLY A 320 18.41 10.12 30.03
CA GLY A 320 18.04 9.49 28.77
C GLY A 320 17.97 7.98 28.87
N ARG A 321 16.77 7.42 28.71
CA ARG A 321 16.56 5.98 28.53
C ARG A 321 16.16 5.74 27.08
N ARG A 322 17.04 5.04 26.38
CA ARG A 322 16.74 4.38 25.11
C ARG A 322 15.56 3.43 25.34
N ALA A 323 14.60 3.44 24.41
CA ALA A 323 13.43 2.57 24.47
C ALA A 323 13.83 1.08 24.44
N PRO A 324 13.21 0.23 25.28
CA PRO A 324 13.62 -1.17 25.54
C PRO A 324 13.39 -2.15 24.37
N TRP A 325 12.77 -1.73 23.27
CA TRP A 325 12.54 -2.58 22.10
C TRP A 325 13.78 -2.71 21.18
N ARG A 326 14.76 -1.81 21.26
CA ARG A 326 16.03 -1.93 20.53
C ARG A 326 16.85 -3.15 20.94
N THR A 327 16.72 -3.59 22.20
CA THR A 327 17.46 -4.74 22.75
C THR A 327 16.90 -6.09 22.33
N ALA A 328 15.58 -6.20 22.09
CA ALA A 328 14.99 -7.47 21.64
C ALA A 328 15.49 -7.87 20.23
N TRP A 329 15.74 -6.90 19.36
CA TRP A 329 16.21 -7.14 17.99
C TRP A 329 17.73 -7.34 17.85
N GLN A 330 18.54 -6.75 18.73
CA GLN A 330 19.99 -7.02 18.77
C GLN A 330 20.31 -8.44 19.28
N HIS A 331 19.45 -9.03 20.11
CA HIS A 331 19.62 -10.41 20.57
C HIS A 331 19.22 -11.47 19.51
N MET A 332 18.37 -11.10 18.54
CA MET A 332 17.99 -11.99 17.44
C MET A 332 19.03 -12.00 16.31
N THR A 333 19.64 -10.85 16.01
CA THR A 333 20.72 -10.72 15.01
C THR A 333 22.06 -11.27 15.50
N SER A 334 22.35 -11.24 16.80
CA SER A 334 23.58 -11.83 17.37
C SER A 334 23.56 -13.36 17.40
N ARG A 335 22.40 -14.01 17.58
CA ARG A 335 22.27 -15.48 17.44
C ARG A 335 22.56 -15.96 16.01
N LEU A 336 22.11 -15.22 15.00
CA LEU A 336 22.38 -15.57 13.59
C LEU A 336 23.84 -15.38 13.18
N SER A 337 24.62 -14.52 13.86
CA SER A 337 26.06 -14.41 13.59
C SER A 337 26.90 -15.49 14.30
N MET A 338 26.47 -15.99 15.46
CA MET A 338 27.22 -17.01 16.22
C MET A 338 26.99 -18.44 15.72
N GLU A 339 25.89 -18.73 15.02
CA GLU A 339 25.65 -20.05 14.41
C GLU A 339 26.38 -20.25 13.07
N SER A 340 27.08 -19.22 12.58
CA SER A 340 27.94 -19.28 11.36
C SER A 340 29.44 -19.42 11.66
N ALA A 341 29.83 -19.54 12.93
CA ALA A 341 31.23 -19.64 13.36
C ALA A 341 31.45 -20.83 14.32
N GLY A 342 31.29 -22.05 13.80
CA GLY A 342 31.48 -23.28 14.59
C GLY A 342 31.45 -24.56 13.75
N GLU A 343 32.43 -24.69 12.85
CA GLU A 343 32.82 -25.95 12.20
C GLU A 343 33.39 -26.96 13.22
N PRO A 344 33.38 -28.27 12.93
CA PRO A 344 34.31 -28.87 11.96
C PRO A 344 33.66 -29.45 10.70
#